data_AF-A0A9W4J9A6-F1
#
_entry.id   AF-A0A9W4J9A6-F1
#
_cell.length_a   1.000
_cell.length_b   1.000
_cell.length_c   1.000
_cell.angle_alpha   90.00
_cell.angle_beta   90.00
_cell.angle_gamma   90.00
#
_symmetry.space_group_name_H-M   'P 1'
#
loop_
_entity.id
_entity.type
_entity.pdbx_description
1 polymer ?
#
loop_
_entity_poly.entity_id
_entity_poly.type
_entity_poly.pdbx_seq_one_letter_code
_entity_poly.pdbx_strand_id
1 'polypeptide(L)'
;MSGLLPPDIPTMTRGLREVCEFEGRRFYRKKGTQEWTEDKSDPESTMPPAEFPHLYLYLVTEEQGPGEAESMKYEPSAEKVNVFDAGITSNVYTLAVVSEEQARAAKLVKQIAEQEPPPRAKDRKSVTENCQSWTMRVIARLVKEGIVMSQKLEVARSMLQPV
;
A
#
# COMPACT_ATOMS: atom_id res chain seq x y z
N MET A 1 0.98 7.31 24.60
CA MET A 1 -0.01 7.87 25.53
C MET A 1 -1.23 8.15 24.68
N SER A 2 -2.41 7.72 25.15
CA SER A 2 -3.67 7.89 24.43
C SER A 2 -4.48 8.97 25.15
N GLY A 3 -5.07 9.91 24.42
CA GLY A 3 -5.81 11.03 25.01
C GLY A 3 -6.73 11.74 24.02
N LEU A 4 -7.63 12.57 24.55
CA LEU A 4 -8.48 13.44 23.75
C LEU A 4 -7.69 14.71 23.40
N LEU A 5 -7.51 14.98 22.11
CA LEU A 5 -6.95 16.24 21.63
C LEU A 5 -8.06 17.28 21.43
N PRO A 6 -7.75 18.58 21.50
CA PRO A 6 -8.68 19.65 21.17
C PRO A 6 -9.41 19.44 19.82
N PRO A 7 -10.70 19.78 19.72
CA PRO A 7 -11.50 19.51 18.52
C PRO A 7 -11.11 20.34 17.29
N ASP A 8 -10.39 21.45 17.48
CA ASP A 8 -10.11 22.44 16.43
C ASP A 8 -8.77 22.22 15.70
N ILE A 9 -8.07 21.12 15.98
CA ILE A 9 -6.79 20.82 15.34
C ILE A 9 -7.05 20.35 13.90
N PRO A 10 -6.37 20.94 12.89
CA PRO A 10 -6.46 20.46 11.52
C PRO A 10 -6.08 18.98 11.41
N THR A 11 -7.02 18.16 10.98
CA THR A 11 -6.82 16.72 10.76
C THR A 11 -6.72 16.41 9.27
N MET A 12 -5.75 15.59 8.88
CA MET A 12 -5.63 15.01 7.55
C MET A 12 -6.06 13.53 7.60
N THR A 13 -6.82 13.07 6.61
CA THR A 13 -7.13 11.64 6.48
C THR A 13 -6.02 10.93 5.70
N ARG A 14 -5.51 9.83 6.24
CA ARG A 14 -4.58 8.89 5.59
C ARG A 14 -5.15 7.47 5.74
N GLY A 15 -5.94 7.06 4.76
CA GLY A 15 -6.62 5.76 4.76
C GLY A 15 -7.61 5.59 5.91
N LEU A 16 -7.48 4.48 6.65
CA LEU A 16 -8.30 4.21 7.84
C LEU A 16 -7.95 5.08 9.05
N ARG A 17 -6.98 6.00 8.93
CA ARG A 17 -6.50 6.84 10.02
C ARG A 17 -6.74 8.31 9.73
N GLU A 18 -7.06 9.04 10.78
CA GLU A 18 -6.93 10.49 10.82
C GLU A 18 -5.60 10.79 11.51
N VAL A 19 -4.84 11.73 10.96
CA VAL A 19 -3.58 12.22 11.53
C VAL A 19 -3.68 13.71 11.74
N CYS A 20 -3.08 14.19 12.82
CA CYS A 20 -2.96 15.61 13.09
C CYS A 20 -1.61 15.92 13.72
N GLU A 21 -1.23 17.19 13.66
CA GLU A 21 -0.05 17.69 14.32
C GLU A 21 -0.49 18.67 15.41
N PHE A 22 -0.01 18.45 16.63
CA PHE A 22 -0.33 19.28 17.78
C PHE A 22 0.92 19.49 18.62
N GLU A 23 1.29 20.74 18.88
CA GLU A 23 2.50 21.13 19.62
C GLU A 23 3.78 20.45 19.08
N GLY A 24 3.91 20.33 17.75
CA GLY A 24 5.05 19.71 17.08
C GLY A 24 5.12 18.18 17.21
N ARG A 25 4.06 17.55 17.71
CA ARG A 25 3.94 16.10 17.86
C ARG A 25 2.84 15.60 16.94
N ARG A 26 3.10 14.48 16.26
CA ARG A 26 2.13 13.86 15.37
C ARG A 26 1.28 12.88 16.17
N PHE A 27 -0.01 12.86 15.87
CA PHE A 27 -0.96 11.93 16.46
C PHE A 27 -1.77 11.28 15.36
N TYR A 28 -2.16 10.03 15.56
CA TYR A 28 -3.08 9.33 14.68
C TYR A 28 -4.20 8.69 15.47
N ARG A 29 -5.36 8.54 14.83
CA ARG A 29 -6.47 7.76 15.34
C ARG A 29 -7.12 6.99 14.22
N LYS A 30 -7.89 5.96 14.54
CA LYS A 30 -8.75 5.32 13.54
C LYS A 30 -9.90 6.27 13.21
N LYS A 31 -10.24 6.39 11.93
CA LYS A 31 -11.36 7.22 11.49
C LYS A 31 -12.64 6.83 12.25
N GLY A 32 -13.32 7.83 12.81
CA GLY A 32 -14.54 7.64 13.62
C GLY A 32 -14.31 7.29 15.09
N THR A 33 -13.05 7.26 15.55
CA THR A 33 -12.73 7.15 16.99
C THR A 33 -12.41 8.53 17.57
N GLN A 34 -12.59 8.71 18.88
CA GLN A 34 -12.27 9.99 19.55
C GLN A 34 -10.87 10.02 20.14
N GLU A 35 -10.30 8.85 20.46
CA GLU A 35 -9.01 8.73 21.12
C GLU A 35 -7.85 8.86 20.12
N TRP A 36 -6.95 9.79 20.40
CA TRP A 36 -5.73 9.99 19.62
C TRP A 36 -4.57 9.22 20.24
N THR A 37 -3.84 8.50 19.40
CA THR A 37 -2.58 7.85 19.76
C THR A 37 -1.45 8.73 19.30
N GLU A 38 -0.59 9.14 20.23
CA GLU A 38 0.64 9.84 19.89
C GLU A 38 1.50 8.96 18.98
N ASP A 39 1.82 9.49 17.81
CA ASP A 39 2.75 8.89 16.89
C ASP A 39 4.17 9.14 17.41
N LYS A 40 4.62 8.24 18.27
CA LYS A 40 6.00 8.21 18.75
C LYS A 40 6.97 7.62 17.73
N SER A 41 6.48 7.25 16.54
CA SER A 41 7.39 6.94 15.46
C SER A 41 8.03 8.25 15.04
N ASP A 42 9.34 8.32 15.24
CA ASP A 42 10.11 9.44 14.74
C ASP A 42 9.93 9.44 13.19
N PRO A 43 9.54 10.56 12.55
CA PRO A 43 9.50 10.62 11.09
C PRO A 43 10.85 10.23 10.46
N GLU A 44 11.97 10.41 11.17
CA GLU A 44 13.29 9.90 10.81
C GLU A 44 13.53 8.41 11.11
N SER A 45 12.73 7.78 11.99
CA SER A 45 12.78 6.33 12.24
C SER A 45 11.75 5.53 11.44
N THR A 46 10.76 6.18 10.83
CA THR A 46 9.80 5.55 9.89
C THR A 46 10.21 5.73 8.45
N MET A 47 10.93 6.80 8.12
CA MET A 47 11.88 6.71 7.03
C MET A 47 13.02 5.80 7.51
N PRO A 48 13.46 4.81 6.72
CA PRO A 48 14.67 4.11 7.06
C PRO A 48 15.83 5.11 7.12
N PRO A 49 16.80 4.93 8.04
CA PRO A 49 17.96 5.81 8.14
C PRO A 49 18.59 5.97 6.76
N ALA A 50 18.92 7.20 6.38
CA ALA A 50 19.59 7.53 5.12
C ALA A 50 20.94 6.80 4.91
N GLU A 51 21.42 6.11 5.95
CA GLU A 51 22.66 5.35 5.97
C GLU A 51 22.59 4.00 5.21
N PHE A 52 21.39 3.51 4.88
CA PHE A 52 21.25 2.36 3.99
C PHE A 52 20.20 2.65 2.91
N PRO A 53 20.61 2.86 1.63
CA PRO A 53 19.65 2.85 0.55
C PRO A 53 19.12 1.42 0.49
N HIS A 54 17.92 1.20 1.00
CA HIS A 54 17.16 -0.02 0.79
C HIS A 54 15.93 0.35 -0.02
N LEU A 55 15.62 -0.41 -1.06
CA LEU A 55 14.34 -0.26 -1.73
C LEU A 55 13.32 -1.06 -0.95
N TYR A 56 12.13 -0.51 -0.78
CA TYR A 56 11.04 -1.18 -0.08
C TYR A 56 9.97 -1.53 -1.09
N LEU A 57 9.51 -2.78 -1.03
CA LEU A 57 8.34 -3.21 -1.77
C LEU A 57 7.14 -3.17 -0.82
N TYR A 58 6.12 -2.41 -1.21
CA TYR A 58 4.89 -2.27 -0.45
C TYR A 58 3.70 -2.89 -1.19
N LEU A 59 2.81 -3.52 -0.43
CA LEU A 59 1.44 -3.82 -0.84
C LEU A 59 0.55 -2.70 -0.30
N VAL A 60 -0.12 -2.00 -1.20
CA VAL A 60 -1.04 -0.92 -0.87
C VAL A 60 -2.47 -1.40 -1.10
N THR A 61 -3.35 -1.15 -0.14
CA THR A 61 -4.79 -1.38 -0.29
C THR A 61 -5.50 -0.06 -0.50
N GLU A 62 -6.42 -0.02 -1.44
CA GLU A 62 -7.25 1.13 -1.78
C GLU A 62 -8.72 0.79 -1.52
N GLU A 63 -9.47 1.74 -0.99
CA GLU A 63 -10.93 1.61 -0.85
C GLU A 63 -11.59 2.01 -2.17
N GLN A 64 -12.09 1.01 -2.88
CA GLN A 64 -12.83 1.22 -4.12
C GLN A 64 -14.28 1.61 -3.80
N GLY A 65 -14.80 2.60 -4.52
CA GLY A 65 -16.20 2.99 -4.49
C GLY A 65 -17.13 1.89 -5.05
N PRO A 66 -18.45 1.95 -4.75
CA PRO A 66 -19.41 1.00 -5.30
C PRO A 66 -19.36 0.97 -6.84
N GLY A 67 -19.05 -0.20 -7.41
CA GLY A 67 -19.03 -0.42 -8.86
C GLY A 67 -17.71 -0.10 -9.57
N GLU A 68 -16.68 0.44 -8.88
CA GLU A 68 -15.38 0.74 -9.50
C GLU A 68 -14.66 -0.52 -10.00
N ALA A 69 -14.84 -1.64 -9.29
CA ALA A 69 -14.33 -2.94 -9.71
C ALA A 69 -14.94 -3.48 -11.02
N GLU A 70 -16.06 -2.92 -11.50
CA GLU A 70 -16.84 -3.47 -12.62
C GLU A 70 -16.33 -3.04 -14.00
N SER A 71 -15.50 -1.99 -14.08
CA SER A 71 -14.97 -1.46 -15.34
C SER A 71 -13.52 -0.95 -15.17
N MET A 72 -12.69 -1.73 -14.47
CA MET A 72 -11.29 -1.36 -14.24
C MET A 72 -10.48 -1.42 -15.54
N LYS A 73 -9.84 -0.31 -15.90
CA LYS A 73 -8.76 -0.25 -16.88
C LYS A 73 -7.48 0.12 -16.15
N TYR A 74 -6.44 -0.69 -16.32
CA TYR A 74 -5.13 -0.35 -15.81
C TYR A 74 -4.40 0.52 -16.83
N GLU A 75 -4.16 1.78 -16.47
CA GLU A 75 -3.30 2.71 -17.20
C GLU A 75 -2.16 3.13 -16.27
N PRO A 76 -0.90 2.74 -16.58
CA PRO A 76 0.23 3.14 -15.75
C PRO A 76 0.46 4.65 -15.89
N SER A 77 0.65 5.33 -14.76
CA SER A 77 1.06 6.74 -14.77
C SER A 77 2.45 6.89 -15.40
N ALA A 78 2.60 7.89 -16.28
CA ALA A 78 3.90 8.29 -16.80
C ALA A 78 4.76 9.01 -15.75
N GLU A 79 4.11 9.55 -14.72
CA GLU A 79 4.76 10.30 -13.64
C GLU A 79 4.95 9.44 -12.39
N LYS A 80 5.96 9.80 -11.58
CA LYS A 80 6.16 9.18 -10.27
C LYS A 80 5.12 9.72 -9.29
N VAL A 81 4.16 8.87 -8.92
CA VAL A 81 3.12 9.21 -7.94
C VAL A 81 3.56 8.75 -6.55
N ASN A 82 3.53 9.65 -5.57
CA ASN A 82 3.67 9.24 -4.17
C ASN A 82 2.34 8.66 -3.65
N VAL A 83 2.25 7.34 -3.64
CA VAL A 83 1.03 6.62 -3.23
C VAL A 83 0.66 6.88 -1.75
N PHE A 84 1.61 7.26 -0.89
CA PHE A 84 1.34 7.60 0.51
C PHE A 84 0.59 8.92 0.68
N ASP A 85 0.74 9.83 -0.28
CA ASP A 85 0.16 11.18 -0.22
C ASP A 85 -1.01 11.36 -1.20
N ALA A 86 -1.30 10.33 -2.01
CA ALA A 86 -2.36 10.34 -3.00
C ALA A 86 -3.79 10.33 -2.41
N GLY A 87 -3.95 10.18 -1.08
CA GLY A 87 -5.25 10.22 -0.39
C GLY A 87 -6.17 9.02 -0.62
N ILE A 88 -5.84 8.14 -1.55
CA ILE A 88 -6.60 6.92 -1.92
C ILE A 88 -6.19 5.67 -1.12
N THR A 89 -5.06 5.73 -0.42
CA THR A 89 -4.47 4.59 0.28
C THR A 89 -5.19 4.31 1.60
N SER A 90 -5.84 3.14 1.73
CA SER A 90 -6.49 2.67 2.96
C SER A 90 -5.48 2.07 3.97
N ASN A 91 -4.51 1.29 3.49
CA ASN A 91 -3.45 0.67 4.31
C ASN A 91 -2.20 0.34 3.47
N VAL A 92 -1.05 0.16 4.14
CA VAL A 92 0.23 -0.18 3.51
C VAL A 92 0.95 -1.27 4.30
N TYR A 93 1.40 -2.31 3.60
CA TYR A 93 2.14 -3.43 4.17
C TYR A 93 3.49 -3.59 3.49
N THR A 94 4.57 -3.67 4.27
CA THR A 94 5.90 -4.00 3.71
C THR A 94 5.96 -5.48 3.32
N LEU A 95 6.18 -5.74 2.03
CA LEU A 95 6.38 -7.08 1.48
C LEU A 95 7.84 -7.52 1.60
N ALA A 96 8.78 -6.64 1.29
CA ALA A 96 10.21 -6.94 1.32
C ALA A 96 11.06 -5.67 1.50
N VAL A 97 12.22 -5.84 2.14
CA VAL A 97 13.35 -4.91 2.07
C VAL A 97 14.32 -5.47 1.04
N VAL A 98 14.69 -4.66 0.06
CA VAL A 98 15.54 -5.04 -1.05
C VAL A 98 16.94 -4.46 -0.81
N SER A 99 17.88 -5.30 -0.36
CA SER A 99 19.24 -4.90 0.00
C SER A 99 20.26 -5.06 -1.14
N GLU A 100 21.26 -4.16 -1.18
CA GLU A 100 22.54 -4.09 -1.94
C GLU A 100 22.53 -4.31 -3.48
N GLU A 101 21.70 -5.18 -4.03
CA GLU A 101 21.54 -5.41 -5.49
C GLU A 101 20.36 -4.59 -6.07
N GLN A 102 20.17 -3.38 -5.52
CA GLN A 102 18.93 -2.60 -5.63
C GLN A 102 18.44 -2.37 -7.06
N ALA A 103 19.35 -2.09 -8.00
CA ALA A 103 18.99 -1.87 -9.40
C ALA A 103 18.50 -3.17 -10.07
N ARG A 104 19.13 -4.30 -9.76
CA ARG A 104 18.76 -5.61 -10.32
C ARG A 104 17.41 -6.07 -9.78
N ALA A 105 17.23 -6.00 -8.47
CA ALA A 105 15.98 -6.38 -7.84
C ALA A 105 14.83 -5.43 -8.23
N ALA A 106 15.06 -4.12 -8.30
CA ALA A 106 14.05 -3.18 -8.81
C ALA A 106 13.67 -3.46 -10.27
N LYS A 107 14.66 -3.75 -11.12
CA LYS A 107 14.44 -4.13 -12.51
C LYS A 107 13.63 -5.42 -12.61
N LEU A 108 13.95 -6.42 -11.78
CA LEU A 108 13.24 -7.69 -11.75
C LEU A 108 11.80 -7.53 -11.24
N VAL A 109 11.58 -6.74 -10.18
CA VAL A 109 10.23 -6.39 -9.69
C VAL A 109 9.40 -5.74 -10.79
N LYS A 110 9.96 -4.71 -11.45
CA LYS A 110 9.31 -4.02 -12.56
C LYS A 110 8.98 -4.98 -13.70
N GLN A 111 9.95 -5.78 -14.12
CA GLN A 111 9.78 -6.75 -15.20
C GLN A 111 8.69 -7.78 -14.88
N ILE A 112 8.62 -8.29 -13.65
CA ILE A 112 7.59 -9.25 -13.24
C ILE A 112 6.20 -8.61 -13.26
N ALA A 113 6.07 -7.39 -12.73
CA ALA A 113 4.81 -6.66 -12.74
C ALA A 113 4.33 -6.35 -14.17
N GLU A 114 5.25 -6.01 -15.08
CA GLU A 114 4.92 -5.72 -16.49
C GLU A 114 4.61 -6.98 -17.31
N GLN A 115 5.18 -8.14 -16.95
CA GLN A 115 4.94 -9.40 -17.64
C GLN A 115 3.62 -10.07 -17.24
N GLU A 116 3.13 -9.83 -16.02
CA GLU A 116 1.83 -10.32 -15.60
C GLU A 116 0.73 -9.46 -16.24
N PRO A 117 -0.08 -9.99 -17.17
CA PRO A 117 -1.07 -9.17 -17.86
C PRO A 117 -2.09 -8.63 -16.85
N PRO A 118 -2.39 -7.32 -16.87
CA PRO A 118 -3.42 -6.76 -16.00
C PRO A 118 -4.77 -7.41 -16.32
N PRO A 119 -5.71 -7.45 -15.35
CA PRO A 119 -7.02 -8.05 -15.55
C PRO A 119 -7.76 -7.29 -16.66
N ARG A 120 -8.43 -8.04 -17.54
CA ARG A 120 -9.18 -7.50 -18.67
C ARG A 120 -10.45 -8.30 -18.87
N ALA A 121 -11.57 -7.61 -19.06
CA ALA A 121 -12.84 -8.20 -19.45
C ALA A 121 -13.49 -7.33 -20.52
N LYS A 122 -14.19 -7.96 -21.47
CA LYS A 122 -14.94 -7.25 -22.51
C LYS A 122 -16.22 -6.63 -21.95
N ASP A 123 -16.82 -7.29 -20.96
CA ASP A 123 -18.04 -6.90 -20.27
C ASP A 123 -18.06 -7.51 -18.86
N ARG A 124 -18.99 -7.02 -18.02
CA ARG A 124 -19.13 -7.42 -16.61
C ARG A 124 -19.36 -8.92 -16.42
N LYS A 125 -20.08 -9.57 -17.34
CA LYS A 125 -20.37 -11.02 -17.24
C LYS A 125 -19.12 -11.87 -17.50
N SER A 126 -18.13 -11.29 -18.16
CA SER A 126 -16.87 -11.94 -18.53
C SER A 126 -15.73 -11.66 -17.55
N VAL A 127 -16.00 -11.00 -16.41
CA VAL A 127 -14.98 -10.76 -15.37
C VAL A 127 -14.66 -12.07 -14.66
N THR A 128 -13.44 -12.57 -14.88
CA THR A 128 -12.92 -13.78 -14.20
C THR A 128 -11.83 -13.44 -13.18
N GLU A 129 -11.38 -12.19 -13.15
CA GLU A 129 -10.27 -11.73 -12.32
C GLU A 129 -10.40 -10.23 -12.05
N ASN A 130 -9.98 -9.78 -10.86
CA ASN A 130 -9.89 -8.36 -10.47
C ASN A 130 -8.43 -7.95 -10.19
N CYS A 131 -8.20 -6.67 -9.86
CA CYS A 131 -6.85 -6.17 -9.56
C CYS A 131 -6.19 -6.85 -8.36
N GLN A 132 -6.96 -7.30 -7.37
CA GLN A 132 -6.42 -8.01 -6.20
C GLN A 132 -5.85 -9.37 -6.60
N SER A 133 -6.57 -10.13 -7.45
CA SER A 133 -6.08 -11.40 -7.99
C SER A 133 -4.85 -11.24 -8.88
N TRP A 134 -4.77 -10.17 -9.69
CA TRP A 134 -3.57 -9.84 -10.45
C TRP A 134 -2.38 -9.53 -9.53
N THR A 135 -2.58 -8.71 -8.49
CA THR A 135 -1.55 -8.43 -7.48
C THR A 135 -1.04 -9.72 -6.85
N MET A 136 -1.91 -10.72 -6.64
CA MET A 136 -1.50 -12.01 -6.10
C MET A 136 -0.63 -12.83 -7.04
N ARG A 137 -0.88 -12.78 -8.36
CA ARG A 137 0.00 -13.39 -9.37
C ARG A 137 1.39 -12.75 -9.35
N VAL A 138 1.44 -11.42 -9.27
CA VAL A 138 2.71 -10.66 -9.18
C VAL A 138 3.46 -11.06 -7.91
N ILE A 139 2.82 -11.06 -6.74
CA ILE A 139 3.47 -11.46 -5.48
C ILE A 139 3.93 -12.92 -5.54
N ALA A 140 3.13 -13.82 -6.10
CA ALA A 140 3.51 -15.23 -6.22
C ALA A 140 4.75 -15.44 -7.10
N ARG A 141 4.91 -14.66 -8.17
CA ARG A 141 6.15 -14.64 -8.96
C ARG A 141 7.32 -14.09 -8.18
N LEU A 142 7.13 -12.99 -7.45
CA LEU A 142 8.19 -12.41 -6.61
C LEU A 142 8.66 -13.37 -5.51
N VAL A 143 7.76 -14.24 -5.00
CA VAL A 143 8.14 -15.33 -4.09
C VAL A 143 9.01 -16.38 -4.80
N LYS A 144 8.68 -16.77 -6.03
CA LYS A 144 9.49 -17.72 -6.81
C LYS A 144 10.91 -17.22 -7.08
N GLU A 145 11.06 -15.91 -7.26
CA GLU A 145 12.35 -15.25 -7.45
C GLU A 145 13.09 -14.95 -6.13
N GLY A 146 12.53 -15.35 -4.98
CA GLY A 146 13.14 -15.16 -3.67
C GLY A 146 13.14 -13.71 -3.16
N ILE A 147 12.40 -12.80 -3.82
CA ILE A 147 12.30 -11.39 -3.42
C ILE A 147 11.33 -11.21 -2.26
N VAL A 148 10.20 -11.92 -2.30
CA VAL A 148 9.16 -11.85 -1.26
C VAL A 148 9.11 -13.18 -0.50
N MET A 149 8.97 -13.11 0.82
CA MET A 149 8.79 -14.30 1.64
C MET A 149 7.41 -14.93 1.39
N SER A 150 7.34 -16.27 1.32
CA SER A 150 6.09 -17.00 1.06
C SER A 150 4.98 -16.69 2.09
N GLN A 151 5.34 -16.43 3.34
CA GLN A 151 4.39 -16.06 4.39
C GLN A 151 3.63 -14.77 4.05
N LYS A 152 4.28 -13.81 3.36
CA LYS A 152 3.64 -12.56 2.93
C LYS A 152 2.59 -12.80 1.85
N LEU A 153 2.81 -13.79 0.98
CA LEU A 153 1.83 -14.21 -0.03
C LEU A 153 0.57 -14.78 0.64
N GLU A 154 0.73 -15.63 1.66
CA GLU A 154 -0.43 -16.20 2.37
C GLU A 154 -1.22 -15.11 3.14
N VAL A 155 -0.51 -14.16 3.76
CA VAL A 155 -1.16 -13.00 4.39
C VAL A 155 -1.94 -12.18 3.36
N ALA A 156 -1.35 -11.87 2.21
CA ALA A 156 -2.03 -11.13 1.15
C ALA A 156 -3.26 -11.89 0.60
N ARG A 157 -3.18 -13.24 0.48
CA ARG A 157 -4.34 -14.06 0.07
C ARG A 157 -5.50 -13.98 1.04
N SER A 158 -5.24 -13.89 2.34
CA SER A 158 -6.28 -13.76 3.37
C SER A 158 -7.06 -12.44 3.27
N MET A 159 -6.55 -11.45 2.52
CA MET A 159 -7.16 -10.14 2.31
C MET A 159 -8.01 -10.08 1.03
N LEU A 160 -8.03 -11.15 0.22
CA LEU A 160 -8.76 -11.15 -1.04
C LEU A 160 -10.27 -11.09 -0.83
N GLN A 161 -10.92 -10.20 -1.58
CA GLN A 161 -12.36 -10.15 -1.72
C GLN A 161 -12.81 -11.04 -2.88
N PRO A 162 -13.97 -11.70 -2.78
CA PRO A 162 -14.53 -12.46 -3.88
C PRO A 162 -14.80 -11.56 -5.10
N VAL A 163 -14.65 -12.15 -6.29
CA VAL A 163 -14.92 -11.51 -7.59
C VAL A 163 -16.41 -11.53 -7.90
#